data_AF-A0A969D3A2-F1
#
_entry.id   AF-A0A969D3A2-F1
#
_cell.length_a   1.000
_cell.length_b   1.000
_cell.length_c   1.000
_cell.angle_alpha   90.00
_cell.angle_beta   90.00
_cell.angle_gamma   90.00
#
_symmetry.space_group_name_H-M   'P 1'
#
loop_
_entity.id
_entity.type
_entity.pdbx_description
1 polymer ?
#
loop_
_entity_poly.entity_id
_entity_poly.type
_entity_poly.pdbx_seq_one_letter_code
_entity_poly.pdbx_strand_id
1 'polypeptide(L)'
;MHPKGEFVDRCRRLEQAGFDRIYRQDLDQLTPLERGMANWLAQEASLRIGHMRLVERLTMVSGNYILTKPTADRFAEIIIILWKVITYMRGGDPHQPPSLGRQSVHMTIGEPISISDRWPTYQTSRRHAKQAIEEVTQLLETALKEMVI
;
A
#
# COMPACT_ATOMS: atom_id res chain seq x y z
N MET A 1 -18.18 23.98 -2.68
CA MET A 1 -17.44 22.99 -3.51
C MET A 1 -17.77 21.59 -3.02
N HIS A 2 -18.29 20.71 -3.86
CA HIS A 2 -18.46 19.30 -3.50
C HIS A 2 -17.12 18.56 -3.66
N PRO A 3 -16.69 17.74 -2.69
CA PRO A 3 -15.47 16.96 -2.83
C PRO A 3 -15.61 15.96 -3.98
N LYS A 4 -14.63 15.93 -4.90
CA LYS A 4 -14.60 14.93 -5.98
C LYS A 4 -14.14 13.57 -5.43
N GLY A 5 -14.91 12.51 -5.65
CA GLY A 5 -14.54 11.13 -5.30
C GLY A 5 -14.70 10.77 -3.82
N GLU A 6 -14.56 9.47 -3.53
CA GLU A 6 -14.71 8.92 -2.18
C GLU A 6 -13.57 9.33 -1.25
N PHE A 7 -13.74 9.10 0.06
CA PHE A 7 -12.69 9.40 1.05
C PHE A 7 -11.36 8.72 0.71
N VAL A 8 -11.41 7.44 0.34
CA VAL A 8 -10.24 6.64 -0.05
C VAL A 8 -9.55 7.22 -1.30
N ASP A 9 -10.32 7.68 -2.29
CA ASP A 9 -9.78 8.30 -3.51
C ASP A 9 -9.07 9.62 -3.22
N ARG A 10 -9.52 10.35 -2.19
CA ARG A 10 -8.85 11.57 -1.73
C ARG A 10 -7.54 11.25 -1.03
N CYS A 11 -7.52 10.24 -0.14
CA CYS A 11 -6.30 9.78 0.52
C CYS A 11 -5.25 9.33 -0.49
N ARG A 12 -5.63 8.49 -1.47
CA ARG A 12 -4.71 8.01 -2.52
C ARG A 12 -4.13 9.13 -3.37
N ARG A 13 -4.93 10.15 -3.72
CA ARG A 13 -4.42 11.32 -4.46
C ARG A 13 -3.45 12.16 -3.64
N LEU A 14 -3.69 12.29 -2.34
CA LEU A 14 -2.78 13.00 -1.45
C LEU A 14 -1.45 12.27 -1.31
N GLU A 15 -1.49 10.95 -1.20
CA GLU A 15 -0.32 10.08 -1.19
C GLU A 15 0.46 10.17 -2.50
N GLN A 16 -0.22 10.03 -3.66
CA GLN A 16 0.41 10.16 -4.97
C GLN A 16 1.10 11.52 -5.13
N ALA A 17 0.43 12.60 -4.76
CA ALA A 17 1.02 13.94 -4.83
C ALA A 17 2.24 14.10 -3.90
N GLY A 18 2.30 13.35 -2.79
CA GLY A 18 3.48 13.26 -1.95
C GLY A 18 4.62 12.52 -2.65
N PHE A 19 4.33 11.36 -3.26
CA PHE A 19 5.32 10.58 -4.01
C PHE A 19 5.88 11.33 -5.22
N ASP A 20 5.04 12.05 -5.96
CA ASP A 20 5.48 12.87 -7.09
C ASP A 20 6.51 13.94 -6.67
N ARG A 21 6.46 14.41 -5.41
CA ARG A 21 7.42 15.37 -4.85
C ARG A 21 8.69 14.71 -4.34
N ILE A 22 8.60 13.50 -3.81
CA ILE A 22 9.74 12.75 -3.26
C ILE A 22 10.56 12.09 -4.37
N TYR A 23 9.88 11.47 -5.34
CA TYR A 23 10.49 10.67 -6.40
C TYR A 23 10.45 11.38 -7.75
N ARG A 24 10.88 12.65 -7.76
CA ARG A 24 10.98 13.45 -8.98
C ARG A 24 12.02 12.88 -9.94
N GLN A 25 11.72 12.94 -11.23
CA GLN A 25 12.60 12.43 -12.31
C GLN A 25 13.40 13.54 -13.01
N ASP A 26 13.08 14.81 -12.77
CA ASP A 26 13.68 15.97 -13.45
C ASP A 26 14.86 16.58 -12.69
N LEU A 27 15.35 15.92 -11.62
CA LEU A 27 16.36 16.46 -10.70
C LEU A 27 17.68 16.85 -11.39
N ASP A 28 18.05 16.17 -12.46
CA ASP A 28 19.29 16.42 -13.22
C ASP A 28 19.23 17.69 -14.09
N GLN A 29 18.03 18.18 -14.37
CA GLN A 29 17.81 19.35 -15.23
C GLN A 29 17.71 20.65 -14.43
N LEU A 30 17.66 20.56 -13.09
CA LEU A 30 17.47 21.69 -12.20
C LEU A 30 18.78 22.43 -11.90
N THR A 31 18.70 23.75 -11.80
CA THR A 31 19.77 24.57 -11.22
C THR A 31 20.02 24.19 -9.76
N PRO A 32 21.18 24.55 -9.17
CA PRO A 32 21.45 24.27 -7.75
C PRO A 32 20.38 24.83 -6.79
N LEU A 33 19.82 26.01 -7.09
CA LEU A 33 18.76 26.63 -6.29
C LEU A 33 17.45 25.83 -6.38
N GLU A 34 17.02 25.50 -7.59
CA GLU A 34 15.80 24.70 -7.82
C GLU A 34 15.91 23.31 -7.21
N ARG A 35 17.09 22.70 -7.28
CA ARG A 35 17.38 21.42 -6.61
C ARG A 35 17.29 21.56 -5.08
N GLY A 36 17.78 22.65 -4.52
CA GLY A 36 17.62 22.95 -3.09
C GLY A 36 16.15 23.05 -2.67
N MET A 37 15.33 23.75 -3.47
CA MET A 37 13.88 23.84 -3.24
C MET A 37 13.19 22.48 -3.39
N ALA A 38 13.58 21.69 -4.39
CA ALA A 38 13.06 20.33 -4.60
C ALA A 38 13.38 19.43 -3.40
N ASN A 39 14.60 19.49 -2.87
CA ASN A 39 14.99 18.74 -1.67
C ASN A 39 14.16 19.13 -0.45
N TRP A 40 13.92 20.43 -0.24
CA TRP A 40 13.09 20.90 0.87
C TRP A 40 11.64 20.42 0.74
N LEU A 41 11.07 20.49 -0.47
CA LEU A 41 9.74 19.98 -0.76
C LEU A 41 9.64 18.47 -0.54
N ALA A 42 10.66 17.71 -0.95
CA ALA A 42 10.74 16.27 -0.73
C ALA A 42 10.81 15.92 0.76
N GLN A 43 11.58 16.67 1.55
CA GLN A 43 11.66 16.50 3.00
C GLN A 43 10.30 16.74 3.67
N GLU A 44 9.62 17.83 3.33
CA GLU A 44 8.28 18.14 3.87
C GLU A 44 7.26 17.08 3.43
N ALA A 45 7.27 16.67 2.16
CA ALA A 45 6.39 15.61 1.67
C ALA A 45 6.64 14.29 2.40
N SER A 46 7.90 13.91 2.60
CA SER A 46 8.30 12.71 3.35
C SER A 46 7.79 12.74 4.79
N LEU A 47 7.90 13.89 5.48
CA LEU A 47 7.37 14.07 6.83
C LEU A 47 5.85 13.87 6.87
N ARG A 48 5.12 14.47 5.92
CA ARG A 48 3.65 14.36 5.86
C ARG A 48 3.19 12.94 5.54
N ILE A 49 3.85 12.24 4.62
CA ILE A 49 3.58 10.82 4.35
C ILE A 49 3.87 9.98 5.60
N GLY A 50 4.98 10.24 6.28
CA GLY A 50 5.32 9.56 7.52
C GLY A 50 4.22 9.71 8.60
N HIS A 51 3.68 10.92 8.78
CA HIS A 51 2.53 11.14 9.67
C HIS A 51 1.26 10.40 9.23
N MET A 52 0.97 10.37 7.93
CA MET A 52 -0.18 9.62 7.42
C MET A 52 -0.03 8.11 7.67
N ARG A 53 1.16 7.56 7.44
CA ARG A 53 1.49 6.15 7.76
C ARG A 53 1.40 5.85 9.25
N LEU A 54 1.79 6.80 10.10
CA LEU A 54 1.65 6.67 11.56
C LEU A 54 0.18 6.52 11.96
N VAL A 55 -0.69 7.40 11.46
CA VAL A 55 -2.13 7.34 11.73
C VAL A 55 -2.74 6.04 11.20
N GLU A 56 -2.42 5.66 9.96
CA GLU A 56 -2.86 4.39 9.35
C GLU A 56 -2.53 3.19 10.24
N ARG A 57 -1.29 3.08 10.71
CA ARG A 57 -0.85 2.01 11.62
C ARG A 57 -1.67 1.98 12.92
N LEU A 58 -1.96 3.15 13.51
CA LEU A 58 -2.73 3.24 14.74
C LEU A 58 -4.20 2.86 14.55
N THR A 59 -4.79 3.13 13.38
CA THR A 59 -6.16 2.68 13.09
C THR A 59 -6.29 1.15 13.02
N MET A 60 -5.20 0.44 12.70
CA MET A 60 -5.17 -1.03 12.65
C MET A 60 -5.12 -1.67 14.04
N VAL A 61 -4.63 -0.94 15.05
CA VAL A 61 -4.61 -1.38 16.45
C VAL A 61 -5.98 -1.11 17.08
N SER A 62 -6.98 -1.91 16.73
CA SER A 62 -8.27 -1.90 17.42
C SER A 62 -8.28 -2.96 18.53
N GLY A 63 -8.85 -2.62 19.70
CA GLY A 63 -8.93 -3.55 20.84
C GLY A 63 -9.67 -4.85 20.50
N ASN A 64 -10.62 -4.80 19.57
CA ASN A 64 -11.40 -5.98 19.17
C ASN A 64 -10.66 -6.95 18.24
N TYR A 65 -9.58 -6.52 17.56
CA TYR A 65 -8.87 -7.40 16.61
C TYR A 65 -8.27 -8.63 17.30
N ILE A 66 -7.63 -8.46 18.46
CA ILE A 66 -7.10 -9.59 19.22
C ILE A 66 -8.24 -10.35 19.90
N LEU A 67 -9.19 -9.63 20.52
CA LEU A 67 -10.27 -10.24 21.31
C LEU A 67 -11.19 -11.16 20.47
N THR A 68 -11.38 -10.85 19.19
CA THR A 68 -12.21 -11.69 18.29
C THR A 68 -11.58 -13.04 17.94
N LYS A 69 -10.24 -13.16 17.92
CA LYS A 69 -9.54 -14.43 17.65
C LYS A 69 -8.12 -14.39 18.22
N PRO A 70 -7.93 -14.64 19.53
CA PRO A 70 -6.63 -14.52 20.18
C PRO A 70 -5.69 -15.63 19.68
N THR A 71 -4.81 -15.28 18.74
CA THR A 71 -3.84 -16.18 18.09
C THR A 71 -2.46 -15.55 18.12
N ALA A 72 -1.41 -16.38 18.14
CA ALA A 72 -0.03 -15.90 18.16
C ALA A 72 0.25 -14.90 17.02
N ASP A 73 -0.28 -15.17 15.83
CA ASP A 73 -0.12 -14.31 14.65
C ASP A 73 -0.73 -12.92 14.85
N ARG A 74 -1.94 -12.83 15.42
CA ARG A 74 -2.58 -11.52 15.70
C ARG A 74 -1.83 -10.74 16.77
N PHE A 75 -1.28 -11.41 17.78
CA PHE A 75 -0.42 -10.75 18.76
C PHE A 75 0.88 -10.25 18.12
N ALA A 76 1.53 -11.10 17.33
CA ALA A 76 2.75 -10.77 16.58
C ALA A 76 2.55 -9.55 15.67
N GLU A 77 1.45 -9.51 14.92
CA GLU A 77 1.08 -8.41 14.07
C GLU A 77 0.94 -7.09 14.85
N ILE A 78 0.18 -7.10 15.95
CA ILE A 78 -0.03 -5.90 16.77
C ILE A 78 1.27 -5.44 17.43
N ILE A 79 2.09 -6.37 17.94
CA ILE A 79 3.41 -6.04 18.50
C ILE A 79 4.30 -5.38 17.44
N ILE A 80 4.34 -5.90 16.22
CA ILE A 80 5.13 -5.31 15.13
C ILE A 80 4.60 -3.92 14.77
N ILE A 81 3.28 -3.72 14.72
CA ILE A 81 2.70 -2.40 14.45
C ILE A 81 3.12 -1.40 15.52
N LEU A 82 2.98 -1.76 16.80
CA LEU A 82 3.38 -0.91 17.93
C LEU A 82 4.89 -0.62 17.92
N TRP A 83 5.71 -1.64 17.63
CA TRP A 83 7.15 -1.46 17.46
C TRP A 83 7.46 -0.45 16.35
N LYS A 84 6.82 -0.57 15.17
CA LYS A 84 7.02 0.37 14.04
C LYS A 84 6.65 1.80 14.42
N VAL A 85 5.57 1.97 15.18
CA VAL A 85 5.12 3.28 15.70
C VAL A 85 6.20 3.87 16.61
N ILE A 86 6.69 3.10 17.59
CA ILE A 86 7.72 3.55 18.53
C ILE A 86 9.04 3.86 17.81
N THR A 87 9.49 2.99 16.91
CA THR A 87 10.72 3.19 16.14
C THR A 87 10.66 4.46 15.30
N TYR A 88 9.54 4.70 14.61
CA TYR A 88 9.34 5.93 13.85
C TYR A 88 9.39 7.18 14.74
N MET A 89 8.69 7.16 15.90
CA MET A 89 8.71 8.30 16.84
C MET A 89 10.10 8.59 17.42
N ARG A 90 10.96 7.57 17.52
CA ARG A 90 12.35 7.71 17.97
C ARG A 90 13.31 8.16 16.86
N GLY A 91 12.81 8.38 15.64
CA GLY A 91 13.63 8.73 14.47
C GLY A 91 14.39 7.54 13.87
N GLY A 92 14.05 6.31 14.25
CA GLY A 92 14.62 5.09 13.66
C GLY A 92 13.87 4.65 12.40
N ASP A 93 14.36 3.58 11.76
CA ASP A 93 13.76 3.00 10.56
C ASP A 93 12.65 1.96 10.89
N PRO A 94 11.35 2.25 10.63
CA PRO A 94 10.26 1.31 10.87
C PRO A 94 10.15 0.20 9.80
N HIS A 95 10.97 0.21 8.75
CA HIS A 95 10.94 -0.77 7.68
C HIS A 95 11.70 -2.06 8.00
N GLN A 96 12.45 -2.10 9.11
CA GLN A 96 13.24 -3.24 9.56
C GLN A 96 12.77 -3.77 10.93
N PRO A 97 11.58 -4.41 11.00
CA PRO A 97 11.08 -4.94 12.26
C PRO A 97 11.98 -6.06 12.83
N PRO A 98 12.00 -6.23 14.15
CA PRO A 98 12.74 -7.32 14.78
C PRO A 98 12.13 -8.66 14.37
N SER A 99 12.98 -9.69 14.26
CA SER A 99 12.52 -11.06 14.09
C SER A 99 11.77 -11.52 15.34
N LEU A 100 10.56 -12.05 15.17
CA LEU A 100 9.77 -12.65 16.25
C LEU A 100 10.09 -14.15 16.47
N GLY A 101 11.23 -14.60 15.98
CA GLY A 101 11.65 -16.00 16.02
C GLY A 101 11.59 -16.68 14.67
N ARG A 102 11.55 -18.01 14.68
CA ARG A 102 11.50 -18.82 13.44
C ARG A 102 10.15 -18.64 12.76
N GLN A 103 10.20 -18.23 11.50
CA GLN A 103 9.03 -18.08 10.66
C GLN A 103 9.06 -19.17 9.59
N SER A 104 7.91 -19.78 9.33
CA SER A 104 7.71 -20.68 8.17
C SER A 104 6.71 -20.03 7.23
N VAL A 105 6.96 -20.19 5.93
CA VAL A 105 6.02 -19.74 4.89
C VAL A 105 5.39 -20.98 4.27
N HIS A 106 4.08 -20.93 4.09
CA HIS A 106 3.38 -21.85 3.20
C HIS A 106 3.13 -21.10 1.89
N MET A 107 3.66 -21.64 0.79
CA MET A 107 3.53 -21.03 -0.52
C MET A 107 2.81 -22.00 -1.45
N THR A 108 1.70 -21.53 -2.03
CA THR A 108 0.90 -22.25 -3.02
C THR A 108 1.01 -21.50 -4.34
N ILE A 109 1.25 -22.23 -5.42
CA ILE A 109 1.30 -21.67 -6.78
C ILE A 109 0.00 -22.08 -7.47
N GLY A 110 -0.81 -21.09 -7.84
CA GLY A 110 -2.06 -21.30 -8.58
C GLY A 110 -1.84 -21.38 -10.09
N GLU A 111 -2.91 -21.74 -10.80
CA GLU A 111 -2.91 -21.77 -12.26
C GLU A 111 -2.70 -20.38 -12.87
N PRO A 112 -1.89 -20.25 -13.93
CA PRO A 112 -1.67 -18.97 -14.60
C PRO A 112 -2.97 -18.39 -15.19
N ILE A 113 -3.23 -17.12 -14.88
CA ILE A 113 -4.34 -16.37 -15.48
C ILE A 113 -3.83 -15.63 -16.72
N SER A 114 -4.20 -16.11 -17.91
CA SER A 114 -3.81 -15.46 -19.17
C SER A 114 -4.52 -14.12 -19.36
N ILE A 115 -3.77 -13.02 -19.36
CA ILE A 115 -4.29 -11.68 -19.65
C ILE A 115 -4.34 -11.43 -21.16
N SER A 116 -3.41 -12.00 -21.92
CA SER A 116 -3.31 -11.86 -23.37
C SER A 116 -4.58 -12.31 -24.08
N ASP A 117 -5.22 -13.38 -23.62
CA ASP A 117 -6.45 -13.91 -24.24
C ASP A 117 -7.64 -12.95 -24.11
N ARG A 118 -7.61 -12.07 -23.11
CA ARG A 118 -8.67 -11.10 -22.81
C ARG A 118 -8.40 -9.71 -23.39
N TRP A 119 -7.21 -9.50 -23.96
CA TRP A 119 -6.78 -8.26 -24.57
C TRP A 119 -7.66 -7.80 -25.75
N PRO A 120 -8.07 -8.68 -26.69
CA PRO A 120 -8.94 -8.26 -27.80
C PRO A 120 -10.29 -7.70 -27.33
N THR A 121 -10.90 -8.36 -26.34
CA THR A 121 -12.15 -7.91 -25.71
C THR A 121 -11.97 -6.56 -25.03
N TYR A 122 -10.86 -6.39 -24.30
CA TYR A 122 -10.57 -5.14 -23.61
C TYR A 122 -10.50 -3.93 -24.56
N GLN A 123 -9.84 -4.09 -25.71
CA GLN A 123 -9.66 -2.99 -26.67
C GLN A 123 -10.93 -2.58 -27.42
N THR A 124 -11.96 -3.43 -27.45
CA THR A 124 -13.11 -3.25 -28.34
C THR A 124 -13.94 -2.01 -27.99
N SER A 125 -14.26 -1.81 -26.71
CA SER A 125 -14.97 -0.60 -26.25
C SER A 125 -14.88 -0.44 -24.74
N ARG A 126 -15.20 0.75 -24.22
CA ARG A 126 -15.22 1.01 -22.77
C ARG A 126 -16.11 0.03 -21.99
N ARG A 127 -17.19 -0.48 -22.60
CA ARG A 127 -18.06 -1.48 -21.97
C ARG A 127 -17.38 -2.85 -21.90
N HIS A 128 -16.79 -3.30 -23.01
CA HIS A 128 -16.06 -4.57 -23.04
C HIS A 128 -14.79 -4.54 -22.18
N ALA A 129 -14.12 -3.38 -22.08
CA ALA A 129 -13.01 -3.17 -21.15
C ALA A 129 -13.42 -3.40 -19.70
N LYS A 130 -14.56 -2.85 -19.27
CA LYS A 130 -15.09 -3.08 -17.92
C LYS A 130 -15.42 -4.55 -17.69
N GLN A 131 -16.07 -5.19 -18.66
CA GLN A 131 -16.40 -6.61 -18.58
C GLN A 131 -15.15 -7.49 -18.46
N ALA A 132 -14.14 -7.27 -19.30
CA ALA A 132 -12.88 -8.02 -19.25
C ALA A 132 -12.16 -7.84 -17.90
N ILE A 133 -12.18 -6.62 -17.32
CA ILE A 133 -11.63 -6.37 -15.98
C ILE A 133 -12.42 -7.15 -14.92
N GLU A 134 -13.75 -7.10 -14.97
CA GLU A 134 -14.63 -7.77 -14.00
C GLU A 134 -14.43 -9.30 -14.03
N GLU A 135 -14.39 -9.89 -15.23
CA GLU A 135 -14.13 -11.32 -15.42
C GLU A 135 -12.76 -11.75 -14.86
N VAL A 136 -11.69 -10.98 -15.11
CA VAL A 136 -10.35 -11.26 -14.55
C VAL A 136 -10.37 -11.13 -13.03
N THR A 137 -11.02 -10.10 -12.51
CA THR A 137 -11.10 -9.85 -11.07
C THR A 137 -11.81 -10.99 -10.35
N GLN A 138 -12.91 -11.47 -10.93
CA GLN A 138 -13.71 -12.56 -10.37
C GLN A 138 -12.98 -13.92 -10.46
N LEU A 139 -12.23 -14.14 -11.55
CA LEU A 139 -11.39 -15.32 -11.69
C LEU A 139 -10.23 -15.32 -10.67
N LEU A 140 -9.57 -14.17 -10.49
CA LEU A 140 -8.52 -14.01 -9.49
C LEU A 140 -9.05 -14.22 -8.07
N GLU A 141 -10.23 -13.67 -7.75
CA GLU A 141 -10.86 -13.86 -6.45
C GLU A 141 -11.14 -15.36 -6.17
N THR A 142 -11.70 -16.06 -7.15
CA THR A 142 -11.99 -17.50 -7.05
C THR A 142 -10.71 -18.31 -6.86
N ALA A 143 -9.70 -18.09 -7.71
CA ALA A 143 -8.42 -18.79 -7.62
C ALA A 143 -7.73 -18.55 -6.26
N LEU A 144 -7.75 -17.31 -5.75
CA LEU A 144 -7.19 -17.00 -4.43
C LEU A 144 -7.93 -17.69 -3.30
N LYS A 145 -9.27 -17.73 -3.34
CA LYS A 145 -10.09 -18.43 -2.32
C LYS A 145 -9.81 -19.92 -2.27
N GLU A 146 -9.61 -20.57 -3.42
CA GLU A 146 -9.28 -21.99 -3.51
C GLU A 146 -7.87 -22.31 -2.97
N MET A 147 -6.97 -21.34 -2.98
CA MET A 147 -5.59 -21.49 -2.48
C MET A 147 -5.45 -21.23 -0.97
N VAL A 148 -6.45 -20.63 -0.31
CA VAL A 148 -6.43 -20.39 1.13
C VAL A 148 -6.89 -21.65 1.86
N ILE A 149 -5.95 -22.33 2.53
CA ILE A 149 -6.20 -23.48 3.41
C ILE A 149 -6.76 -23.02 4.75
#